data_AF-A0A497QFM8-F1
#
_entry.id   AF-A0A497QFM8-F1
#
_cell.length_a   1.000
_cell.length_b   1.000
_cell.length_c   1.000
_cell.angle_alpha   90.00
_cell.angle_beta   90.00
_cell.angle_gamma   90.00
#
_symmetry.space_group_name_H-M   'P 1'
#
loop_
_entity.id
_entity.type
_entity.pdbx_description
1 polymer ?
#
loop_
_entity_poly.entity_id
_entity_poly.type
_entity_poly.pdbx_seq_one_letter_code
_entity_poly.pdbx_strand_id
1 'polypeptide(L)' 'MNGRFQLNGKEVFLRSGEYHYFRVDPESWEGDLKLLKKEGKINVISTYVPWIFHEIYENFFD' A
#
# COMPACT_ATOMS: atom_id res chain seq x y z
N MET A 1 8.31 -11.45 23.81
CA MET A 1 7.22 -11.20 22.84
C MET A 1 7.43 -12.11 21.65
N ASN A 2 6.43 -12.89 21.24
CA ASN A 2 6.55 -13.94 20.21
C ASN A 2 6.61 -13.41 18.77
N GLY A 3 7.16 -12.20 18.54
CA GLY A 3 7.64 -11.65 17.26
C GLY A 3 6.75 -11.73 16.01
N ARG A 4 5.51 -12.20 16.12
CA ARG A 4 4.64 -12.54 15.00
C ARG A 4 3.43 -11.63 14.98
N PHE A 5 3.09 -11.16 13.79
CA PHE A 5 1.89 -10.39 13.57
C PHE A 5 0.65 -11.30 13.69
N GLN A 6 -0.43 -10.75 14.21
CA GLN A 6 -1.73 -11.41 14.25
C GLN A 6 -2.78 -10.55 13.54
N LEU A 7 -3.59 -11.18 12.70
CA LEU A 7 -4.74 -10.57 12.05
C LEU A 7 -5.97 -11.43 12.38
N ASN A 8 -6.98 -10.82 13.01
CA ASN A 8 -8.20 -11.51 13.47
C ASN A 8 -7.90 -12.75 14.33
N GLY A 9 -6.94 -12.64 15.26
CA GLY A 9 -6.55 -13.71 16.17
C GLY A 9 -5.75 -14.86 15.53
N LYS A 10 -5.39 -14.77 14.25
CA LYS A 10 -4.55 -15.74 13.55
C LYS A 10 -3.18 -15.16 13.27
N GLU A 11 -2.12 -15.93 13.53
CA GLU A 11 -0.77 -15.55 13.13
C GLU A 11 -0.71 -15.37 11.60
N VAL A 12 -0.09 -14.27 11.16
CA VAL A 12 0.08 -13.94 9.74
C VAL A 12 1.53 -13.55 9.47
N PHE A 13 2.05 -14.05 8.35
CA PHE A 13 3.33 -13.58 7.82
C PHE A 13 3.05 -12.45 6.82
N LEU A 14 3.51 -11.24 7.14
CA LEU A 14 3.34 -10.07 6.28
C LEU A 14 4.40 -10.09 5.17
N ARG A 15 3.93 -10.26 3.92
CA ARG A 15 4.72 -10.08 2.70
C ARG A 15 4.31 -8.74 2.11
N SER A 16 5.09 -7.72 2.45
CA SER A 16 4.84 -6.35 2.00
C SER A 16 5.48 -6.07 0.65
N GLY A 17 4.81 -5.29 -0.20
CA GLY A 17 5.38 -4.68 -1.40
C GLY A 17 5.11 -3.17 -1.42
N GLU A 18 6.08 -2.38 -1.85
CA GLU A 18 5.91 -0.93 -2.04
C GLU A 18 5.14 -0.64 -3.32
N TYR A 19 4.10 0.18 -3.23
CA TYR A 19 3.32 0.64 -4.37
C TYR A 19 2.86 2.08 -4.16
N HIS A 20 3.55 3.03 -4.78
CA HIS A 20 3.26 4.45 -4.64
C HIS A 20 2.15 4.88 -5.61
N TYR A 21 0.90 4.93 -5.14
CA TYR A 21 -0.26 5.30 -5.97
C TYR A 21 -0.05 6.60 -6.75
N PHE A 22 0.59 7.59 -6.14
CA PHE A 22 0.89 8.91 -6.72
C PHE A 22 1.94 8.89 -7.85
N ARG A 23 2.55 7.74 -8.14
CA ARG A 23 3.50 7.55 -9.26
C ARG A 23 2.93 6.69 -10.38
N VAL A 24 1.69 6.23 -10.26
CA VAL A 24 1.06 5.31 -11.21
C VAL A 24 -0.28 5.89 -11.64
N ASP A 25 -0.60 5.73 -12.92
CA ASP A 25 -1.91 6.10 -13.46
C ASP A 25 -3.05 5.43 -12.64
N PRO A 26 -4.03 6.18 -12.12
CA PRO A 26 -5.16 5.64 -11.38
C PRO A 26 -5.91 4.51 -12.07
N GLU A 27 -5.99 4.51 -13.41
CA GLU A 27 -6.65 3.45 -14.16
C GLU A 27 -5.92 2.10 -14.04
N SER A 28 -4.62 2.12 -13.73
CA SER A 28 -3.79 0.90 -13.62
C SER A 28 -3.82 0.28 -12.22
N TRP A 29 -4.23 1.02 -11.19
CA TRP A 29 -4.13 0.58 -9.78
C TRP A 29 -4.79 -0.78 -9.52
N GLU A 30 -6.01 -0.99 -10.00
CA GLU A 30 -6.71 -2.25 -9.74
C GLU A 30 -6.00 -3.45 -10.40
N GLY A 31 -5.51 -3.27 -11.63
CA GLY A 31 -4.77 -4.31 -12.36
C GLY A 31 -3.46 -4.67 -11.66
N ASP A 32 -2.69 -3.65 -11.29
CA ASP A 32 -1.41 -3.81 -10.60
C ASP A 32 -1.58 -4.50 -9.24
N LEU A 33 -2.55 -4.06 -8.43
CA LEU A 33 -2.82 -4.63 -7.11
C LEU A 33 -3.26 -6.10 -7.22
N LYS A 34 -4.06 -6.46 -8.23
CA LYS A 34 -4.42 -7.86 -8.51
C LYS A 34 -3.18 -8.67 -8.89
N LEU A 35 -2.30 -8.12 -9.72
CA LEU A 35 -1.07 -8.79 -10.15
C LEU A 35 -0.11 -9.00 -8.96
N LEU A 36 0.11 -7.97 -8.14
CA LEU A 36 0.94 -8.04 -6.93
C LEU A 36 0.43 -9.09 -5.94
N LYS A 37 -0.90 -9.14 -5.74
CA LYS A 37 -1.52 -10.14 -4.87
C LYS A 37 -1.37 -11.56 -5.41
N LYS A 38 -1.65 -11.77 -6.70
CA LYS A 38 -1.70 -13.11 -7.32
C LYS A 38 -0.32 -13.66 -7.63
N GLU A 39 0.48 -12.91 -8.40
CA GLU A 39 1.78 -13.35 -8.90
C GLU A 39 2.88 -13.00 -7.89
N GLY A 40 2.85 -11.78 -7.34
CA GLY A 40 3.80 -11.34 -6.31
C GLY A 40 3.58 -11.99 -4.93
N LYS A 41 2.43 -12.66 -4.72
CA LYS A 41 2.02 -13.28 -3.44
C LYS A 41 2.07 -12.29 -2.26
N ILE A 42 1.91 -11.01 -2.56
CA ILE A 42 1.89 -9.90 -1.60
C ILE A 42 0.54 -9.87 -0.88
N ASN A 43 0.58 -9.68 0.43
CA ASN A 43 -0.63 -9.55 1.26
C ASN A 43 -0.72 -8.23 2.02
N VAL A 44 0.30 -7.38 1.89
CA VAL A 44 0.34 -6.02 2.43
C VAL A 44 0.93 -5.11 1.37
N ILE A 45 0.31 -3.95 1.15
CA ILE A 45 0.92 -2.88 0.37
C ILE A 45 1.42 -1.83 1.34
N SER A 46 2.64 -1.38 1.11
CA SER A 46 3.21 -0.19 1.73
C SER A 46 3.19 0.95 0.71
N THR A 47 2.87 2.15 1.16
CA THR A 47 2.92 3.36 0.33
C THR A 47 3.18 4.57 1.22
N TYR A 48 3.94 5.52 0.69
CA TYR A 48 3.94 6.87 1.23
C TYR A 48 2.67 7.62 0.86
N VAL A 49 2.32 8.60 1.70
CA VAL A 49 1.37 9.67 1.37
C VAL A 49 2.21 10.94 1.22
N PRO A 50 2.48 11.39 -0.01
CA PRO A 50 3.37 12.52 -0.23
C PRO A 50 2.62 13.82 0.02
N TRP A 51 2.93 14.46 1.14
CA TRP A 51 2.27 15.69 1.57
C TRP A 51 2.21 16.76 0.47
N ILE A 52 3.29 16.94 -0.30
CA ILE A 52 3.36 17.92 -1.40
C ILE A 52 2.33 17.73 -2.52
N PHE A 53 1.81 16.52 -2.73
CA PHE A 53 0.73 16.30 -3.70
C PHE A 53 -0.64 16.65 -3.11
N HIS A 54 -0.80 16.44 -1.80
CA HIS A 54 -2.07 16.59 -1.09
C HIS A 54 -2.25 17.93 -0.40
N GLU A 55 -1.20 18.75 -0.31
CA GLU A 55 -1.25 20.12 0.18
C GLU A 55 -0.26 20.98 -0.63
N ILE A 56 -0.65 21.36 -1.85
CA ILE A 56 0.21 22.12 -2.77
C ILE A 56 0.47 23.54 -2.23
N TYR A 57 -0.52 24.10 -1.52
CA TYR A 57 -0.42 25.36 -0.79
C TYR A 57 -0.90 25.15 0.64
N GLU A 58 -0.34 25.90 1.58
CA GLU A 58 -0.67 25.78 3.00
C GLU A 58 -2.20 25.87 3.22
N ASN A 59 -2.77 24.87 3.89
CA ASN A 59 -4.20 24.66 4.14
C ASN A 59 -5.08 24.43 2.89
N PHE A 60 -4.51 24.09 1.73
CA PHE A 60 -5.25 23.75 0.51
C PHE A 60 -5.07 22.28 0.14
N PHE A 61 -6.08 21.46 0.44
CA PHE A 61 -6.06 20.00 0.27
C PHE A 61 -6.89 19.54 -0.94
N ASP A 62 -6.46 18.46 -1.58
CA ASP A 62 -7.20 17.76 -2.64
C ASP A 62 -8.00 16.53 -2.12
#